data_AF-A0A0C1J0M4-F1
#
_entry.id   AF-A0A0C1J0M4-F1
#
_cell.length_a   1.000
_cell.length_b   1.000
_cell.length_c   1.000
_cell.angle_alpha   90.00
_cell.angle_beta   90.00
_cell.angle_gamma   90.00
#
_symmetry.space_group_name_H-M   'P 1'
#
loop_
_entity.id
_entity.type
_entity.pdbx_description
1 polymer ?
#
loop_
_entity_poly.entity_id
_entity_poly.type
_entity_poly.pdbx_seq_one_letter_code
_entity_poly.pdbx_strand_id
1 'polypeptide(L)'
;MEPVSKIKARAEALQVLGLPPGANANEIREAWRNVAFHDHPDHTDGDYSGFSQAKAAYDFLRREGMTCKGSSDSSVPRRPRLKKRVIELAAEEIKACRDLLSSDRALSDFSEPDGPGATEVKIASSDHIPDAIGCFGRDLTYFIASPVCEGSNRVALPTSVLASCRKAETEILTFQSKSSGSGDIVIPDPIRERKFPGAKSVRIRFEADQQMRDMFELAG
;
A
#
# COMPACT_ATOMS: atom_id res chain seq x y z
N MET A 1 -32.62 -2.82 37.70
CA MET A 1 -33.08 -1.45 37.99
C MET A 1 -34.46 -1.30 37.42
N GLU A 2 -35.41 -0.89 38.27
CA GLU A 2 -36.77 -0.53 37.89
C GLU A 2 -36.77 0.50 36.73
N PRO A 3 -37.71 0.40 35.77
CA PRO A 3 -37.73 1.27 34.57
C PRO A 3 -37.77 2.77 34.90
N VAL A 4 -38.38 3.15 36.02
CA VAL A 4 -38.46 4.54 36.49
C VAL A 4 -37.10 5.09 36.95
N SER A 5 -36.23 4.23 37.49
CA SER A 5 -34.88 4.61 37.93
C SER A 5 -33.98 4.96 36.74
N LYS A 6 -34.11 4.25 35.63
CA LYS A 6 -33.33 4.50 34.40
C LYS A 6 -33.69 5.82 33.74
N ILE A 7 -34.97 6.18 33.70
CA ILE A 7 -35.44 7.44 33.10
C ILE A 7 -34.89 8.64 33.88
N LYS A 8 -34.90 8.57 35.22
CA LYS A 8 -34.31 9.61 36.08
C LYS A 8 -32.80 9.72 35.89
N ALA A 9 -32.08 8.60 35.91
CA ALA A 9 -30.63 8.57 35.71
C ALA A 9 -30.22 9.12 34.33
N ARG A 10 -31.02 8.87 33.29
CA ARG A 10 -30.82 9.45 31.96
C ARG A 10 -31.03 10.97 31.96
N ALA A 11 -32.10 11.46 32.57
CA ALA A 11 -32.37 12.89 32.64
C ALA A 11 -31.26 13.64 33.40
N GLU A 12 -30.79 13.05 34.51
CA GLU A 12 -29.67 13.57 35.29
C GLU A 12 -28.37 13.59 34.48
N ALA A 13 -28.04 12.52 33.77
CA ALA A 13 -26.85 12.48 32.92
C ALA A 13 -26.88 13.52 31.79
N LEU A 14 -28.05 13.80 31.20
CA LEU A 14 -28.19 14.87 30.20
C LEU A 14 -28.05 16.26 30.84
N GLN A 15 -28.60 16.45 32.03
CA GLN A 15 -28.50 17.71 32.77
C GLN A 15 -27.06 18.03 33.16
N VAL A 16 -26.27 17.04 33.57
CA VAL A 16 -24.83 17.19 33.86
C VAL A 16 -24.05 17.68 32.63
N LEU A 17 -24.44 17.24 31.43
CA LEU A 17 -23.85 17.72 30.17
C LEU A 17 -24.48 19.04 29.68
N GLY A 18 -25.38 19.65 30.45
CA GLY A 18 -26.07 20.89 30.08
C GLY A 18 -27.09 20.73 28.95
N LEU A 19 -27.60 19.52 28.73
CA LEU A 19 -28.47 19.19 27.59
C LEU A 19 -29.93 18.95 28.01
N PRO A 20 -30.89 19.27 27.11
CA PRO A 20 -32.30 18.97 27.35
C PRO A 20 -32.57 17.45 27.28
N PRO A 21 -33.66 16.95 27.91
CA PRO A 21 -33.99 15.52 27.97
C PRO A 21 -34.26 14.87 26.60
N GLY A 22 -34.51 15.68 25.56
CA GLY A 22 -34.70 15.26 24.17
C GLY A 22 -33.45 15.33 23.30
N ALA A 23 -32.26 15.58 23.87
CA ALA A 23 -31.04 15.77 23.09
C ALA A 23 -30.68 14.55 22.23
N ASN A 24 -30.21 14.82 21.02
CA ASN A 24 -29.82 13.80 20.05
C ASN A 24 -28.37 13.32 20.26
N ALA A 25 -28.00 12.21 19.61
CA ALA A 25 -26.66 11.61 19.76
C ALA A 25 -25.50 12.52 19.33
N ASN A 26 -25.74 13.52 18.47
CA ASN A 26 -24.70 14.47 18.06
C ASN A 26 -24.51 15.54 19.14
N GLU A 27 -25.59 16.08 19.67
CA GLU A 27 -25.59 17.07 20.77
C GLU A 27 -24.91 16.50 22.01
N ILE A 28 -25.20 15.25 22.38
CA ILE A 28 -24.54 14.57 23.52
C ILE A 28 -23.02 14.49 23.33
N ARG A 29 -22.56 14.16 22.11
CA ARG A 29 -21.12 14.07 21.81
C ARG A 29 -20.45 15.43 21.70
N GLU A 30 -21.19 16.45 21.28
CA GLU A 30 -20.69 17.82 21.20
C GLU A 30 -20.56 18.45 22.58
N ALA A 31 -21.58 18.32 23.42
CA ALA A 31 -21.52 18.75 24.81
C ALA A 31 -20.36 18.07 25.56
N TRP A 32 -20.20 16.76 25.39
CA TRP A 32 -19.04 16.05 25.95
C TRP A 32 -17.70 16.61 25.45
N ARG A 33 -17.55 16.88 24.14
CA ARG A 33 -16.31 17.46 23.61
C ARG A 33 -16.03 18.84 24.19
N ASN A 34 -17.06 19.67 24.33
CA ASN A 34 -16.91 21.02 24.86
C ASN A 34 -16.50 20.98 26.34
N VAL A 35 -17.17 20.17 27.15
CA VAL A 35 -16.83 19.98 28.57
C VAL A 35 -15.43 19.35 28.71
N ALA A 36 -15.12 18.32 27.92
CA ALA A 36 -13.80 17.68 27.98
C ALA A 36 -12.66 18.59 27.51
N PHE A 37 -12.93 19.59 26.68
CA PHE A 37 -11.94 20.57 26.25
C PHE A 37 -11.74 21.69 27.27
N HIS A 38 -12.84 22.21 27.83
CA HIS A 38 -12.79 23.33 28.76
C HIS A 38 -12.45 22.92 30.19
N ASP A 39 -13.00 21.80 30.67
CA ASP A 39 -12.85 21.34 32.04
C ASP A 39 -11.75 20.27 32.18
N HIS A 40 -10.89 20.10 31.18
CA HIS A 40 -9.77 19.16 31.28
C HIS A 40 -8.84 19.61 32.42
N PRO A 41 -8.36 18.70 33.29
CA PRO A 41 -7.49 19.07 34.41
C PRO A 41 -6.18 19.77 33.97
N ASP A 42 -5.75 19.57 32.72
CA ASP A 42 -4.59 20.28 32.14
C ASP A 42 -4.88 21.75 31.80
N HIS A 43 -6.15 22.16 31.76
CA HIS A 43 -6.61 23.52 31.44
C HIS A 43 -7.24 24.25 32.64
N THR A 44 -7.66 23.54 33.69
CA THR A 44 -8.40 24.09 34.85
C THR A 44 -7.63 24.03 36.17
N ASP A 45 -6.31 24.28 36.14
CA ASP A 45 -5.46 24.32 37.35
C ASP A 45 -5.66 23.11 38.31
N GLY A 46 -6.02 21.94 37.76
CA GLY A 46 -6.21 20.70 38.51
C GLY A 46 -7.60 20.46 39.12
N ASP A 47 -8.64 21.25 38.82
CA ASP A 47 -10.01 20.92 39.25
C ASP A 47 -10.57 19.76 38.41
N TYR A 48 -10.60 18.58 39.03
CA TYR A 48 -11.07 17.33 38.42
C TYR A 48 -12.58 17.08 38.61
N SER A 49 -13.24 17.87 39.45
CA SER A 49 -14.61 17.58 39.91
C SER A 49 -15.63 17.61 38.77
N GLY A 50 -15.67 18.71 38.00
CA GLY A 50 -16.56 18.89 36.86
C GLY A 50 -16.33 17.88 35.74
N PHE A 51 -15.06 17.65 35.39
CA PHE A 51 -14.68 16.66 34.37
C PHE A 51 -15.12 15.24 34.73
N SER A 52 -14.88 14.83 35.98
CA SER A 52 -15.22 13.48 36.43
C SER A 52 -16.72 13.22 36.39
N GLN A 53 -17.53 14.21 36.77
CA GLN A 53 -18.99 14.13 36.75
C GLN A 53 -19.53 14.08 35.31
N ALA A 54 -19.02 14.94 34.43
CA ALA A 54 -19.39 14.95 33.01
C ALA A 54 -18.99 13.65 32.31
N LYS A 55 -17.83 13.09 32.64
CA LYS A 55 -17.35 11.82 32.10
C LYS A 55 -18.26 10.67 32.52
N ALA A 56 -18.63 10.60 33.80
CA ALA A 56 -19.54 9.58 34.32
C ALA A 56 -20.92 9.65 33.62
N ALA A 57 -21.44 10.86 33.41
CA ALA A 57 -22.69 11.09 32.69
C ALA A 57 -22.61 10.65 31.22
N TYR A 58 -21.54 11.01 30.51
CA TYR A 58 -21.34 10.59 29.12
C TYR A 58 -21.16 9.07 28.99
N ASP A 59 -20.39 8.44 29.89
CA ASP A 59 -20.19 6.98 29.92
C ASP A 59 -21.50 6.22 30.21
N PHE A 60 -22.41 6.80 31.02
CA PHE A 60 -23.76 6.27 31.21
C PHE A 60 -24.59 6.34 29.92
N LEU A 61 -24.66 7.52 29.28
CA LEU A 61 -25.43 7.72 28.04
C LEU A 61 -24.91 6.86 26.89
N ARG A 62 -23.59 6.63 26.84
CA ARG A 62 -22.96 5.72 25.88
C ARG A 62 -23.35 4.26 26.10
N ARG A 63 -23.39 3.79 27.35
CA ARG A 63 -23.83 2.42 27.68
C ARG A 63 -25.31 2.19 27.37
N GLU A 64 -26.14 3.21 27.52
CA GLU A 64 -27.56 3.18 27.13
C GLU A 64 -27.79 3.35 25.61
N GLY A 65 -26.72 3.43 24.80
CA GLY A 65 -26.81 3.49 23.34
C GLY A 65 -27.23 4.85 22.75
N MET A 66 -27.37 5.87 23.59
CA MET A 66 -27.85 7.21 23.18
C MET A 66 -26.81 8.02 22.41
N THR A 67 -25.53 7.62 22.44
CA THR A 67 -24.44 8.27 21.70
C THR A 67 -24.11 7.57 20.37
N CYS A 68 -24.74 6.41 20.12
CA CYS A 68 -24.58 5.68 18.88
C CYS A 68 -25.42 6.36 17.79
N LYS A 69 -24.72 7.02 16.87
CA LYS A 69 -25.32 7.54 15.65
C LYS A 69 -25.85 6.35 14.84
N GLY A 70 -27.17 6.16 14.80
CA GLY A 70 -27.79 5.24 13.85
C GLY A 70 -27.22 5.53 12.47
N SER A 71 -26.53 4.53 11.90
CA SER A 71 -25.95 4.48 10.55
C SER A 71 -26.05 5.78 9.75
N SER A 72 -25.31 6.81 10.16
CA SER A 72 -25.32 8.04 9.38
C SER A 72 -24.38 7.84 8.20
N ASP A 73 -24.92 8.02 7.00
CA ASP A 73 -24.14 8.38 5.82
C ASP A 73 -23.14 9.49 6.21
N SER A 74 -21.90 9.08 6.44
CA SER A 74 -20.81 10.02 6.62
C SER A 74 -20.52 10.60 5.25
N SER A 75 -20.87 11.88 5.05
CA SER A 75 -20.49 12.71 3.90
C SER A 75 -18.98 12.94 3.77
N VAL A 76 -18.17 12.23 4.55
CA VAL A 76 -16.73 12.19 4.39
C VAL A 76 -16.43 11.30 3.19
N PRO A 77 -15.77 11.80 2.13
CA PRO A 77 -15.37 10.96 1.01
C PRO A 77 -14.50 9.83 1.57
N ARG A 78 -14.99 8.59 1.46
CA ARG A 78 -14.22 7.43 1.90
C ARG A 78 -12.94 7.39 1.08
N ARG A 79 -11.80 7.31 1.75
CA ARG A 79 -10.51 7.14 1.08
C ARG A 79 -10.63 5.97 0.11
N PRO A 80 -10.32 6.15 -1.19
CA PRO A 80 -10.39 5.06 -2.16
C PRO A 80 -9.56 3.89 -1.67
N ARG A 81 -10.16 2.69 -1.63
CA ARG A 81 -9.43 1.47 -1.30
C ARG A 81 -8.53 1.13 -2.49
N LEU A 82 -7.23 1.12 -2.24
CA LEU A 82 -6.25 0.65 -3.22
C LEU A 82 -6.48 -0.85 -3.43
N LYS A 83 -6.72 -1.25 -4.68
CA LYS A 83 -6.80 -2.65 -5.07
C LYS A 83 -5.45 -3.10 -5.62
N LYS A 84 -5.12 -4.37 -5.42
CA LYS A 84 -4.03 -5.02 -6.14
C LYS A 84 -4.48 -5.20 -7.59
N ARG A 85 -3.56 -4.98 -8.53
CA ARG A 85 -3.78 -5.21 -9.96
C ARG A 85 -2.54 -5.85 -10.56
N VAL A 86 -2.73 -6.73 -11.52
CA VAL A 86 -1.65 -7.28 -12.34
C VAL A 86 -1.76 -6.66 -13.72
N ILE A 87 -0.64 -6.17 -14.24
CA ILE A 87 -0.51 -5.58 -15.58
C ILE A 87 0.37 -6.53 -16.37
N GLU A 88 -0.17 -7.14 -17.42
CA GLU A 88 0.61 -7.92 -18.38
C GLU A 88 1.43 -6.97 -19.25
N LEU A 89 2.73 -7.25 -19.43
CA LEU A 89 3.55 -6.45 -20.33
C LEU A 89 3.13 -6.69 -21.78
N ALA A 90 3.03 -5.62 -22.56
CA ALA A 90 2.78 -5.76 -23.98
C ALA A 90 4.00 -6.39 -24.68
N ALA A 91 3.75 -7.11 -25.78
CA ALA A 91 4.82 -7.73 -26.58
C ALA A 91 5.87 -6.71 -27.05
N GLU A 92 5.47 -5.46 -27.29
CA GLU A 92 6.37 -4.36 -27.66
C GLU A 92 7.34 -3.99 -26.53
N GLU A 93 6.86 -3.97 -25.28
CA GLU A 93 7.67 -3.68 -24.09
C GLU A 93 8.64 -4.82 -23.81
N ILE A 94 8.17 -6.07 -23.93
CA ILE A 94 9.02 -7.27 -23.83
C ILE A 94 10.13 -7.24 -24.89
N LYS A 95 9.78 -6.84 -26.12
CA LYS A 95 10.75 -6.70 -27.21
C LYS A 95 11.76 -5.60 -26.90
N ALA A 96 11.32 -4.43 -26.43
CA ALA A 96 12.23 -3.34 -26.05
C ALA A 96 13.21 -3.76 -24.95
N CYS A 97 12.73 -4.48 -23.93
CA CYS A 97 13.59 -5.07 -22.90
C CYS A 97 14.62 -6.04 -23.48
N ARG A 98 14.22 -6.90 -24.42
CA ARG A 98 15.12 -7.85 -25.10
C ARG A 98 16.17 -7.15 -25.96
N ASP A 99 15.76 -6.14 -26.72
CA ASP A 99 16.64 -5.36 -27.59
C ASP A 99 17.69 -4.61 -26.75
N LEU A 100 17.30 -4.12 -25.57
CA LEU A 100 18.19 -3.42 -24.65
C LEU A 100 19.25 -4.36 -24.04
N LEU A 101 18.86 -5.57 -23.62
CA LEU A 101 19.80 -6.58 -23.12
C LEU A 101 20.80 -7.03 -24.19
N SER A 102 20.34 -7.12 -25.43
CA SER A 102 21.14 -7.51 -26.61
C SER A 102 22.11 -6.40 -27.03
N SER A 103 21.69 -5.14 -26.96
CA SER A 103 22.50 -3.99 -27.37
C SER A 103 23.67 -3.73 -26.41
N ASP A 104 23.46 -3.88 -25.10
CA ASP A 104 24.52 -3.74 -24.10
C ASP A 104 25.57 -4.87 -24.20
N ARG A 105 25.16 -6.04 -24.70
CA ARG A 105 26.08 -7.12 -25.07
C ARG A 105 26.90 -6.79 -26.32
N ALA A 106 26.28 -6.21 -27.34
CA ALA A 106 26.98 -5.76 -28.55
C ALA A 106 28.03 -4.67 -28.25
N LEU A 107 27.84 -3.88 -27.18
CA LEU A 107 28.84 -2.92 -26.70
C LEU A 107 29.96 -3.59 -25.86
N SER A 108 29.70 -4.76 -25.28
CA SER A 108 30.64 -5.52 -24.46
C SER A 108 31.52 -6.49 -25.26
N ASP A 109 31.03 -6.97 -26.42
CA ASP A 109 31.69 -7.96 -27.29
C ASP A 109 32.76 -7.36 -28.25
N PHE A 110 33.38 -6.21 -27.93
CA PHE A 110 34.52 -5.67 -28.69
C PHE A 110 35.85 -6.44 -28.47
N SER A 111 35.78 -7.68 -27.98
CA SER A 111 36.88 -8.65 -28.00
C SER A 111 36.59 -9.78 -29.01
N GLU A 112 37.11 -9.57 -30.22
CA GLU A 112 37.30 -10.47 -31.38
C GLU A 112 36.09 -11.21 -32.00
N PRO A 113 35.83 -11.02 -33.31
CA PRO A 113 34.84 -11.79 -34.04
C PRO A 113 35.50 -13.05 -34.63
N ASP A 114 34.89 -14.21 -34.42
CA ASP A 114 35.13 -15.36 -35.29
C ASP A 114 33.82 -16.10 -35.58
N GLY A 115 33.44 -16.16 -36.86
CA GLY A 115 32.46 -17.11 -37.38
C GLY A 115 31.12 -16.54 -37.90
N PRO A 116 30.80 -16.74 -39.20
CA PRO A 116 29.51 -16.38 -39.78
C PRO A 116 28.53 -17.55 -39.64
N GLY A 117 27.39 -17.34 -38.97
CA GLY A 117 26.34 -18.37 -38.96
C GLY A 117 25.18 -18.11 -38.00
N ALA A 118 24.03 -17.76 -38.60
CA ALA A 118 22.67 -17.87 -38.06
C ALA A 118 22.27 -17.00 -36.86
N THR A 119 21.41 -16.05 -37.20
CA THR A 119 20.64 -15.10 -36.39
C THR A 119 19.69 -15.80 -35.41
N GLU A 120 20.18 -16.21 -34.25
CA GLU A 120 19.34 -16.44 -33.07
C GLU A 120 19.96 -15.71 -31.88
N VAL A 121 19.24 -14.70 -31.38
CA VAL A 121 19.63 -13.95 -30.18
C VAL A 121 19.59 -14.92 -29.00
N LYS A 122 20.72 -15.57 -28.71
CA LYS A 122 20.90 -16.40 -27.52
C LYS A 122 20.86 -15.50 -26.30
N ILE A 123 19.67 -15.33 -25.73
CA ILE A 123 19.46 -14.78 -24.39
C ILE A 123 20.31 -15.65 -23.46
N ALA A 124 21.30 -15.07 -22.79
CA ALA A 124 22.08 -15.82 -21.83
C ALA A 124 21.12 -16.31 -20.73
N SER A 125 21.37 -17.49 -20.14
CA SER A 125 20.54 -18.00 -19.03
C SER A 125 20.45 -17.03 -17.84
N SER A 126 21.36 -16.05 -17.78
CA SER A 126 21.45 -15.00 -16.78
C SER A 126 20.72 -13.70 -17.15
N ASP A 127 20.11 -13.61 -18.33
CA ASP A 127 19.33 -12.46 -18.78
C ASP A 127 17.84 -12.73 -18.54
N HIS A 128 17.16 -11.80 -17.87
CA HIS A 128 15.78 -11.97 -17.45
C HIS A 128 14.90 -10.80 -17.91
N ILE A 129 13.66 -11.14 -18.27
CA ILE A 129 12.64 -10.20 -18.70
C ILE A 129 11.35 -10.51 -17.93
N PRO A 130 10.66 -9.50 -17.39
CA PRO A 130 9.37 -9.71 -16.72
C PRO A 130 8.25 -9.94 -17.74
N ASP A 131 7.32 -10.82 -17.38
CA ASP A 131 6.09 -11.05 -18.16
C ASP A 131 4.93 -10.18 -17.66
N ALA A 132 4.91 -9.89 -16.36
CA ALA A 132 3.84 -9.14 -15.71
C ALA A 132 4.35 -8.28 -14.55
N ILE A 133 3.58 -7.26 -14.20
CA ILE A 133 3.83 -6.32 -13.09
C ILE A 133 2.61 -6.29 -12.17
N GLY A 134 2.80 -6.72 -10.93
CA GLY A 134 1.87 -6.48 -9.84
C GLY A 134 2.03 -5.06 -9.31
N CYS A 135 0.92 -4.32 -9.22
CA CYS A 135 0.89 -3.01 -8.57
C CYS A 135 -0.04 -3.02 -7.36
N PHE A 136 0.45 -2.50 -6.24
CA PHE A 136 -0.36 -2.17 -5.07
C PHE A 136 -0.03 -0.76 -4.60
N GLY A 137 -0.84 0.23 -5.00
CA GLY A 137 -0.53 1.63 -4.76
C GLY A 137 0.80 2.03 -5.42
N ARG A 138 1.85 2.22 -4.61
CA ARG A 138 3.20 2.60 -5.05
C ARG A 138 4.21 1.45 -4.90
N ASP A 139 3.74 0.25 -4.59
CA ASP A 139 4.56 -0.96 -4.48
C ASP A 139 4.45 -1.76 -5.78
N LEU A 140 5.60 -2.07 -6.37
CA LEU A 140 5.73 -2.78 -7.64
C LEU A 140 6.33 -4.17 -7.41
N THR A 141 5.76 -5.18 -8.06
CA THR A 141 6.28 -6.55 -8.07
C THR A 141 6.41 -7.02 -9.52
N TYR A 142 7.62 -7.27 -9.98
CA TYR A 142 7.88 -7.83 -11.31
C TYR A 142 7.86 -9.35 -11.24
N PHE A 143 7.11 -9.99 -12.13
CA PHE A 143 7.01 -11.44 -12.24
C PHE A 143 7.82 -11.92 -13.44
N ILE A 144 8.79 -12.78 -13.19
CA ILE A 144 9.70 -13.35 -14.18
C ILE A 144 9.53 -14.87 -14.17
N ALA A 145 9.24 -15.47 -15.33
CA ALA A 145 9.10 -16.93 -15.44
C ALA A 145 10.45 -17.67 -15.31
N SER A 146 11.55 -17.08 -15.78
CA SER A 146 12.87 -17.72 -15.70
C SER A 146 13.40 -17.77 -14.25
N PRO A 147 14.09 -18.85 -13.85
CA PRO A 147 14.74 -18.95 -12.54
C PRO A 147 15.98 -18.06 -12.47
N VAL A 148 16.40 -17.70 -11.25
CA VAL A 148 17.69 -17.01 -11.03
C VAL A 148 18.83 -17.97 -11.35
N CYS A 149 19.87 -17.48 -12.00
CA CYS A 149 21.12 -18.22 -12.22
C CYS A 149 22.16 -17.87 -11.14
N GLU A 150 23.06 -18.82 -10.84
CA GLU A 150 24.21 -18.54 -9.99
C GLU A 150 25.17 -17.58 -10.72
N GLY A 151 25.69 -16.57 -10.02
CA GLY A 151 26.57 -15.56 -10.59
C GLY A 151 25.87 -14.25 -10.95
N SER A 152 26.34 -13.60 -12.00
CA SER A 152 25.83 -12.28 -12.43
C SER A 152 24.56 -12.42 -13.25
N ASN A 153 23.47 -11.84 -12.77
CA ASN A 153 22.16 -11.83 -13.42
C ASN A 153 21.82 -10.41 -13.85
N ARG A 154 21.19 -10.28 -15.02
CA ARG A 154 20.78 -9.01 -15.63
C ARG A 154 19.28 -9.04 -15.88
N VAL A 155 18.57 -8.02 -15.43
CA VAL A 155 17.11 -7.93 -15.57
C VAL A 155 16.76 -6.62 -16.24
N ALA A 156 16.09 -6.68 -17.39
CA ALA A 156 15.52 -5.48 -18.00
C ALA A 156 14.13 -5.23 -17.44
N LEU A 157 13.95 -4.12 -16.72
CA LEU A 157 12.68 -3.76 -16.10
C LEU A 157 12.15 -2.45 -16.67
N PRO A 158 10.85 -2.36 -17.01
CA PRO A 158 10.22 -1.08 -17.29
C PRO A 158 10.12 -0.27 -15.99
N THR A 159 10.81 0.86 -15.91
CA THR A 159 10.92 1.66 -14.69
C THR A 159 9.81 2.71 -14.56
N SER A 160 9.24 3.09 -15.69
CA SER A 160 8.26 4.19 -15.82
C SER A 160 6.82 3.80 -15.56
N VAL A 161 6.54 2.61 -15.00
CA VAL A 161 5.19 2.08 -14.76
C VAL A 161 4.30 3.02 -13.92
N LEU A 162 4.90 3.76 -12.98
CA LEU A 162 4.21 4.75 -12.14
C LEU A 162 4.45 6.19 -12.62
N ALA A 163 5.32 6.40 -13.61
CA ALA A 163 5.58 7.70 -14.17
C ALA A 163 4.50 8.03 -15.22
N SER A 164 4.03 9.28 -15.24
CA SER A 164 3.05 9.75 -16.22
C SER A 164 3.70 10.02 -17.61
N CYS A 165 4.67 9.21 -18.00
CA CYS A 165 5.40 9.36 -19.25
C CYS A 165 4.70 8.56 -20.36
N ARG A 166 4.54 9.16 -21.55
CA ARG A 166 3.93 8.50 -22.72
C ARG A 166 4.80 7.40 -23.34
N LYS A 167 6.01 7.19 -22.82
CA LYS A 167 6.96 6.19 -23.30
C LYS A 167 7.43 5.34 -22.13
N ALA A 168 7.40 4.04 -22.30
CA ALA A 168 7.95 3.09 -21.35
C ALA A 168 9.48 3.18 -21.38
N GLU A 169 10.07 3.79 -20.35
CA GLU A 169 11.50 3.70 -20.07
C GLU A 169 11.80 2.34 -19.44
N THR A 170 12.84 1.68 -19.96
CA THR A 170 13.33 0.38 -19.53
C THR A 170 14.79 0.49 -19.11
N GLU A 171 15.16 -0.13 -17.99
CA GLU A 171 16.53 -0.14 -17.50
C GLU A 171 17.01 -1.55 -17.15
N ILE A 172 18.33 -1.77 -17.29
CA ILE A 172 18.98 -2.99 -16.80
C ILE A 172 19.31 -2.82 -15.31
N LEU A 173 18.98 -3.85 -14.55
CA LEU A 173 19.50 -4.08 -13.21
C LEU A 173 20.41 -5.30 -13.23
N THR A 174 21.60 -5.14 -12.69
CA THR A 174 22.57 -6.22 -12.54
C THR A 174 22.69 -6.58 -11.06
N PHE A 175 22.62 -7.86 -10.73
CA PHE A 175 22.85 -8.33 -9.36
C PHE A 175 23.59 -9.67 -9.37
N GLN A 176 24.25 -9.99 -8.26
CA GLN A 176 24.92 -11.27 -8.09
C GLN A 176 24.10 -12.17 -7.17
N SER A 177 23.89 -13.42 -7.58
CA SER A 177 23.27 -14.45 -6.75
C SER A 177 24.26 -15.57 -6.43
N LYS A 178 24.19 -16.09 -5.22
CA LYS A 178 24.98 -17.25 -4.76
C LYS A 178 24.28 -18.59 -4.99
N SER A 179 23.00 -18.56 -5.34
CA SER A 179 22.18 -19.74 -5.55
C SER A 179 21.28 -19.56 -6.75
N SER A 180 21.07 -20.63 -7.49
CA SER A 180 20.07 -20.69 -8.56
C SER A 180 18.70 -21.13 -8.01
N GLY A 181 17.64 -20.71 -8.68
CA GLY A 181 16.26 -21.15 -8.39
C GLY A 181 15.25 -20.02 -8.17
N SER A 182 14.12 -20.36 -7.54
CA SER A 182 13.05 -19.43 -7.16
C SER A 182 13.52 -18.45 -6.08
N GLY A 183 13.11 -17.19 -6.19
CA GLY A 183 13.43 -16.20 -5.17
C GLY A 183 12.74 -14.86 -5.35
N ASP A 184 12.66 -14.13 -4.25
CA ASP A 184 12.22 -12.74 -4.21
C ASP A 184 13.44 -11.84 -3.96
N ILE A 185 13.68 -10.89 -4.86
CA ILE A 185 14.70 -9.86 -4.71
C ILE A 185 14.03 -8.53 -4.45
N VAL A 186 14.37 -7.90 -3.33
CA VAL A 186 13.92 -6.54 -3.01
C VAL A 186 14.98 -5.57 -3.50
N ILE A 187 14.57 -4.60 -4.31
CA ILE A 187 15.49 -3.58 -4.80
C ILE A 187 15.83 -2.61 -3.66
N PRO A 188 17.12 -2.38 -3.35
CA PRO A 188 17.51 -1.41 -2.34
C PRO A 188 17.05 0.01 -2.66
N ASP A 189 16.70 0.74 -1.61
CA ASP A 189 16.28 2.15 -1.62
C ASP A 189 17.09 3.09 -2.54
N PRO A 190 18.45 3.09 -2.54
CA PRO A 190 19.21 3.99 -3.41
C PRO A 190 19.02 3.69 -4.90
N ILE A 191 18.82 2.42 -5.26
CA ILE A 191 18.57 2.02 -6.65
C ILE A 191 17.11 2.32 -7.01
N ARG A 192 16.17 2.06 -6.08
CA ARG A 192 14.76 2.38 -6.23
C ARG A 192 14.54 3.86 -6.51
N GLU A 193 15.09 4.74 -5.69
CA GLU A 193 14.85 6.19 -5.80
C GLU A 193 15.42 6.79 -7.07
N ARG A 194 16.55 6.26 -7.54
CA ARG A 194 17.19 6.70 -8.78
C ARG A 194 16.47 6.19 -10.03
N LYS A 195 16.07 4.90 -10.03
CA LYS A 195 15.61 4.22 -11.25
C LYS A 195 14.10 4.09 -11.33
N PHE A 196 13.37 4.10 -10.21
CA PHE A 196 11.92 3.87 -10.16
C PHE A 196 11.21 5.09 -9.58
N PRO A 197 11.04 6.17 -10.36
CA PRO A 197 10.40 7.39 -9.89
C PRO A 197 8.97 7.10 -9.40
N GLY A 198 8.69 7.50 -8.16
CA GLY A 198 7.37 7.31 -7.56
C GLY A 198 7.13 5.95 -6.90
N ALA A 199 8.00 4.95 -7.06
CA ALA A 199 7.85 3.67 -6.34
C ALA A 199 8.28 3.78 -4.87
N LYS A 200 7.51 3.15 -3.97
CA LYS A 200 7.82 3.04 -2.54
C LYS A 200 8.54 1.72 -2.23
N SER A 201 8.17 0.65 -2.91
CA SER A 201 8.86 -0.63 -2.84
C SER A 201 8.89 -1.27 -4.21
N VAL A 202 10.00 -1.93 -4.55
CA VAL A 202 10.13 -2.68 -5.78
C VAL A 202 10.68 -4.06 -5.47
N ARG A 203 9.96 -5.08 -5.93
CA ARG A 203 10.32 -6.49 -5.78
C ARG A 203 10.38 -7.17 -7.14
N ILE A 204 11.31 -8.09 -7.30
CA ILE A 204 11.43 -8.96 -8.46
C ILE A 204 11.23 -10.38 -7.97
N ARG A 205 10.29 -11.11 -8.55
CA ARG A 205 9.99 -12.50 -8.23
C ARG A 205 10.34 -13.38 -9.43
N PHE A 206 11.20 -14.35 -9.20
CA PHE A 206 11.63 -15.33 -10.19
C PHE A 206 10.85 -16.63 -10.04
N GLU A 207 10.74 -17.39 -11.14
CA GLU A 207 9.92 -18.60 -11.21
C GLU A 207 8.44 -18.31 -10.86
N ALA A 208 7.95 -17.17 -11.36
CA ALA A 208 6.62 -16.67 -11.06
C ALA A 208 5.56 -17.29 -12.00
N ASP A 209 4.96 -18.38 -11.54
CA ASP A 209 3.83 -19.04 -12.21
C ASP A 209 2.57 -18.16 -12.27
N GLN A 210 1.68 -18.50 -13.21
CA GLN A 210 0.37 -17.86 -13.34
C GLN A 210 -0.42 -17.87 -12.02
N GLN A 211 -0.34 -18.97 -11.25
CA GLN A 211 -0.99 -19.07 -9.94
C GLN A 211 -0.49 -18.00 -8.95
N MET A 212 0.80 -17.65 -8.98
CA MET A 212 1.33 -16.61 -8.10
C MET A 212 0.82 -15.21 -8.49
N ARG A 213 0.57 -14.98 -9.78
CA ARG A 213 -0.02 -13.73 -10.29
C ARG A 213 -1.47 -13.61 -9.84
N ASP A 214 -2.25 -14.68 -10.03
CA ASP A 214 -3.66 -14.74 -9.64
C ASP A 214 -3.83 -14.58 -8.12
N MET A 215 -2.96 -15.22 -7.33
CA MET A 215 -2.92 -15.04 -5.87
C MET A 215 -2.60 -13.60 -5.45
N PHE A 216 -1.69 -12.93 -6.18
CA PHE A 216 -1.37 -11.53 -5.88
C PHE A 216 -2.59 -10.63 -6.08
N GLU A 217 -3.35 -10.85 -7.14
CA GLU A 217 -4.58 -10.09 -7.42
C GLU A 217 -5.68 -10.35 -6.39
N LEU A 218 -5.89 -11.62 -6.00
CA LEU A 218 -6.92 -12.03 -5.05
C LEU A 218 -6.64 -11.59 -3.60
N ALA A 219 -5.37 -11.35 -3.24
CA ALA A 219 -4.98 -10.98 -1.89
C ALA A 219 -5.21 -9.48 -1.55
N GLY A 220 -6.02 -8.75 -2.32
CA GLY A 220 -6.21 -7.29 -2.28
C GLY A 220 -7.55 -6.80 -1.75
#